data_AF-A0A1F5UCG9-F1
#
_entry.id   AF-A0A1F5UCG9-F1
#
_cell.length_a   1.000
_cell.length_b   1.000
_cell.length_c   1.000
_cell.angle_alpha   90.00
_cell.angle_beta   90.00
_cell.angle_gamma   90.00
#
_symmetry.space_group_name_H-M   'P 1'
#
loop_
_entity.id
_entity.type
_entity.pdbx_description
1 polymer ?
#
loop_
_entity_poly.entity_id
_entity_poly.type
_entity_poly.pdbx_seq_one_letter_code
_entity_poly.pdbx_strand_id
1 'polypeptide(L)'
;MDEKIKRKQIAVYFTHALLSSVIAGSCLLAAILSFAVFSIVMSGNILAPFSGRALGVICAALIPLLFLVSYILHVLNSMPEDHEIDAWFKEETETLKKKALQLLGVEGKVLLAEPVVIFKPVMWKAKEINEENINKKKGKDGLLRFSAWKFMILEFTEKRLGCYIAMYDFIKGETTKETTEEFYYTDIVRVATEQEKVILLGGDEVTLEQLVIKVSSGDSVGLRDITMLYETEKNKVIPTPKLEEAVTSIRKILEEKKQ
;
A
#
# COMPACT_ATOMS: atom_id res chain seq x y z
N MET A 1 5.55 -17.33 8.08
CA MET A 1 4.32 -16.72 8.63
C MET A 1 3.18 -17.08 7.71
N ASP A 2 1.98 -17.39 8.23
CA ASP A 2 0.80 -17.64 7.38
C ASP A 2 0.45 -16.36 6.61
N GLU A 3 0.29 -16.48 5.29
CA GLU A 3 -0.03 -15.36 4.42
C GLU A 3 -1.34 -14.68 4.82
N LYS A 4 -2.34 -15.42 5.32
CA LYS A 4 -3.59 -14.82 5.82
C LYS A 4 -3.36 -13.89 7.00
N ILE A 5 -2.43 -14.27 7.89
CA ILE A 5 -2.05 -13.44 9.05
C ILE A 5 -1.33 -12.18 8.56
N LYS A 6 -0.38 -12.33 7.63
CA LYS A 6 0.34 -11.22 6.99
C LYS A 6 -0.62 -10.19 6.39
N ARG A 7 -1.57 -10.62 5.55
CA ARG A 7 -2.56 -9.73 4.91
C ARG A 7 -3.45 -9.03 5.95
N LYS A 8 -3.89 -9.74 6.98
CA LYS A 8 -4.65 -9.14 8.09
C LYS A 8 -3.84 -8.07 8.82
N GLN A 9 -2.56 -8.29 9.08
CA GLN A 9 -1.68 -7.32 9.73
C GLN A 9 -1.44 -6.08 8.85
N ILE A 10 -1.21 -6.26 7.54
CA ILE A 10 -1.10 -5.15 6.59
C ILE A 10 -2.41 -4.35 6.53
N ALA A 11 -3.56 -5.03 6.47
CA ALA A 11 -4.88 -4.40 6.49
C ALA A 11 -5.06 -3.54 7.76
N VAL A 12 -4.78 -4.11 8.93
CA VAL A 12 -4.85 -3.40 10.22
C VAL A 12 -3.88 -2.21 10.23
N TYR A 13 -2.68 -2.36 9.68
CA TYR A 13 -1.70 -1.27 9.60
C TYR A 13 -2.26 -0.05 8.86
N PHE A 14 -2.85 -0.24 7.67
CA PHE A 14 -3.35 0.85 6.83
C PHE A 14 -4.75 1.38 7.19
N THR A 15 -5.63 0.54 7.74
CA THR A 15 -7.03 0.92 8.06
C THR A 15 -7.20 1.53 9.46
N HIS A 16 -6.15 1.55 10.28
CA HIS A 16 -6.25 1.91 11.71
C HIS A 16 -6.81 3.33 11.98
N ALA A 17 -6.80 4.25 11.01
CA ALA A 17 -7.48 5.54 11.17
C ALA A 17 -8.98 5.38 11.51
N LEU A 18 -9.63 4.36 10.96
CA LEU A 18 -11.02 3.99 11.30
C LEU A 18 -11.10 3.23 12.63
N LEU A 19 -10.07 2.47 13.00
CA LEU A 19 -10.07 1.74 14.27
C LEU A 19 -10.00 2.69 15.47
N SER A 20 -9.28 3.82 15.37
CA SER A 20 -9.26 4.82 16.44
C SER A 20 -10.63 5.45 16.71
N SER A 21 -11.47 5.67 15.70
CA SER A 21 -12.82 6.21 15.90
C SER A 21 -13.78 5.16 16.44
N VAL A 22 -13.65 3.90 16.01
CA VAL A 22 -14.43 2.77 16.57
C VAL A 22 -14.04 2.47 18.01
N ILE A 23 -12.75 2.52 18.34
CA ILE A 23 -12.27 2.37 19.73
C ILE A 23 -12.76 3.55 20.57
N ALA A 24 -12.66 4.78 20.09
CA ALA A 24 -13.19 5.94 20.82
C ALA A 24 -14.71 5.84 21.03
N GLY A 25 -15.46 5.41 20.00
CA GLY A 25 -16.91 5.20 20.08
C GLY A 25 -17.30 4.08 21.05
N SER A 26 -16.60 2.94 21.02
CA SER A 26 -16.85 1.82 21.93
C SER A 26 -16.46 2.15 23.37
N CYS A 27 -15.35 2.87 23.60
CA CYS A 27 -14.98 3.40 24.90
C CYS A 27 -16.03 4.38 25.44
N LEU A 28 -16.53 5.29 24.60
CA LEU A 28 -17.59 6.22 24.98
C LEU A 28 -18.88 5.48 25.34
N LEU A 29 -19.26 4.47 24.57
CA LEU A 29 -20.46 3.67 24.80
C LEU A 29 -20.32 2.83 26.09
N ALA A 30 -19.14 2.26 26.35
CA ALA A 30 -18.83 1.58 27.59
C ALA A 30 -18.88 2.53 28.81
N ALA A 31 -18.39 3.77 28.66
CA ALA A 31 -18.49 4.79 29.70
C ALA A 31 -19.94 5.18 29.99
N ILE A 32 -20.77 5.35 28.95
CA ILE A 32 -22.20 5.67 29.09
C ILE A 32 -22.95 4.53 29.81
N LEU A 33 -22.71 3.27 29.40
CA LEU A 33 -23.31 2.10 30.05
C LEU A 33 -22.88 1.99 31.51
N SER A 34 -21.60 2.22 31.80
CA SER A 34 -21.08 2.20 33.17
C SER A 34 -21.72 3.29 34.02
N PHE A 35 -21.92 4.51 33.48
CA PHE A 35 -22.59 5.61 34.16
C PHE A 35 -24.09 5.35 34.39
N ALA A 36 -24.77 4.73 33.43
CA ALA A 36 -26.17 4.34 33.57
C ALA A 36 -26.34 3.31 34.70
N VAL A 37 -25.49 2.28 34.73
CA VAL A 37 -25.46 1.28 35.82
C VAL A 37 -25.18 1.96 37.16
N PHE A 38 -24.20 2.86 37.22
CA PHE A 38 -23.88 3.63 38.43
C PHE A 38 -25.07 4.48 38.91
N SER A 39 -25.78 5.15 38.01
CA SER A 39 -26.94 5.99 38.34
C SER A 39 -28.11 5.17 38.88
N ILE A 40 -28.34 3.97 38.34
CA ILE A 40 -29.35 3.03 38.84
C ILE A 40 -28.98 2.56 40.26
N VAL A 41 -27.69 2.28 40.50
CA VAL A 41 -27.20 1.89 41.83
C VAL A 41 -27.35 3.04 42.85
N MET A 42 -27.07 4.29 42.46
CA MET A 42 -27.15 5.46 43.35
C MET A 42 -28.57 5.95 43.64
N SER A 43 -29.53 5.70 42.74
CA SER A 43 -30.94 6.08 42.91
C SER A 43 -31.75 5.09 43.75
N GLY A 44 -31.24 3.89 44.00
CA GLY A 44 -31.81 2.95 44.98
C GLY A 44 -31.33 3.28 46.39
N ASN A 45 -32.21 3.17 47.40
CA ASN A 45 -31.89 3.35 48.82
C ASN A 45 -30.61 2.58 49.24
N ILE A 46 -29.48 3.29 49.34
CA ILE A 46 -28.11 2.78 49.56
C ILE A 46 -27.91 2.10 50.94
N LEU A 47 -28.91 2.13 51.81
CA LEU A 47 -28.84 1.50 53.14
C LEU A 47 -29.32 0.04 53.19
N ALA A 48 -29.83 -0.52 52.08
CA ALA A 48 -30.17 -1.94 52.06
C ALA A 48 -28.89 -2.79 51.95
N PRO A 49 -28.64 -3.76 52.86
CA PRO A 49 -27.43 -4.56 52.86
C PRO A 49 -27.26 -5.24 51.51
N PHE A 50 -26.03 -5.19 50.97
CA PHE A 50 -25.58 -5.79 49.71
C PHE A 50 -26.28 -7.12 49.39
N SER A 51 -27.45 -7.04 48.75
CA SER A 51 -28.11 -8.22 48.22
C SER A 51 -27.30 -8.67 47.01
N GLY A 52 -27.08 -9.98 46.83
CA GLY A 52 -26.24 -10.54 45.75
C GLY A 52 -26.63 -10.09 44.33
N ARG A 53 -27.78 -9.42 44.17
CA ARG A 53 -28.23 -8.78 42.92
C ARG A 53 -27.36 -7.60 42.50
N ALA A 54 -26.88 -6.76 43.43
CA ALA A 54 -26.02 -5.62 43.08
C ALA A 54 -24.65 -6.08 42.54
N LEU A 55 -24.08 -7.12 43.17
CA LEU A 55 -22.82 -7.73 42.73
C LEU A 55 -22.96 -8.36 41.34
N GLY A 56 -24.09 -9.03 41.09
CA GLY A 56 -24.40 -9.62 39.78
C GLY A 56 -24.45 -8.59 38.64
N VAL A 57 -25.03 -7.41 38.88
CA VAL A 57 -25.10 -6.33 37.88
C VAL A 57 -23.71 -5.75 37.59
N ILE A 58 -22.88 -5.56 38.62
CA ILE A 58 -21.49 -5.08 38.44
C ILE A 58 -20.67 -6.10 37.64
N CYS A 59 -20.74 -7.38 37.99
CA CYS A 59 -20.05 -8.43 37.24
C CYS A 59 -20.52 -8.52 35.79
N ALA A 60 -21.83 -8.42 35.54
CA ALA A 60 -22.40 -8.45 34.19
C ALA A 60 -21.94 -7.26 33.33
N ALA A 61 -21.73 -6.08 33.93
CA ALA A 61 -21.23 -4.90 33.23
C ALA A 61 -19.71 -4.94 32.96
N LEU A 62 -18.92 -5.54 33.86
CA LEU A 62 -17.46 -5.62 33.73
C LEU A 62 -16.99 -6.66 32.70
N ILE A 63 -17.73 -7.75 32.51
CA ILE A 63 -17.34 -8.82 31.58
C ILE A 63 -17.18 -8.31 30.13
N PRO A 64 -18.14 -7.60 29.53
CA PRO A 64 -17.98 -7.04 28.19
C PRO A 64 -16.81 -6.05 28.09
N LEU A 65 -16.58 -5.26 29.15
CA LEU A 65 -15.47 -4.32 29.20
C LEU A 65 -14.12 -5.04 29.17
N LEU A 66 -13.98 -6.13 29.93
CA LEU A 66 -12.77 -6.96 29.92
C LEU A 66 -12.52 -7.59 28.54
N PHE A 67 -13.56 -8.10 27.89
CA PHE A 67 -13.44 -8.61 26.52
C PHE A 67 -13.05 -7.51 25.53
N LEU A 68 -13.62 -6.31 25.64
CA LEU A 68 -13.29 -5.17 24.79
C LEU A 68 -11.83 -4.74 24.99
N VAL A 69 -11.39 -4.59 26.24
CA VAL A 69 -9.99 -4.24 26.57
C VAL A 69 -9.03 -5.31 26.07
N SER A 70 -9.34 -6.60 26.31
CA SER A 70 -8.54 -7.71 25.81
C SER A 70 -8.46 -7.71 24.28
N TYR A 71 -9.56 -7.41 23.59
CA TYR A 71 -9.60 -7.31 22.13
C TYR A 71 -8.75 -6.14 21.63
N ILE A 72 -8.85 -4.96 22.25
CA ILE A 72 -8.04 -3.79 21.91
C ILE A 72 -6.56 -4.09 22.11
N LEU A 73 -6.18 -4.65 23.26
CA LEU A 73 -4.80 -5.06 23.54
C LEU A 73 -4.29 -6.08 22.53
N HIS A 74 -5.13 -7.05 22.15
CA HIS A 74 -4.78 -8.03 21.13
C HIS A 74 -4.52 -7.36 19.77
N VAL A 75 -5.36 -6.42 19.34
CA VAL A 75 -5.17 -5.70 18.08
C VAL A 75 -3.93 -4.79 18.12
N LEU A 76 -3.71 -4.07 19.22
CA LEU A 76 -2.53 -3.23 19.40
C LEU A 76 -1.24 -4.05 19.38
N ASN A 77 -1.22 -5.20 20.07
CA ASN A 77 -0.07 -6.10 20.09
C ASN A 77 0.15 -6.84 18.77
N SER A 78 -0.86 -6.89 17.89
CA SER A 78 -0.75 -7.52 16.57
C SER A 78 -0.34 -6.53 15.48
N MET A 79 -0.11 -5.26 15.81
CA MET A 79 0.25 -4.24 14.84
C MET A 79 1.71 -4.42 14.40
N PRO A 80 1.97 -4.61 13.09
CA PRO A 80 3.33 -4.73 12.61
C PRO A 80 4.08 -3.40 12.77
N GLU A 81 5.37 -3.51 12.99
CA GLU A 81 6.26 -2.36 12.99
C GLU A 81 6.52 -1.86 11.55
N ASP A 82 6.90 -0.59 11.44
CA ASP A 82 7.14 0.06 10.14
C ASP A 82 8.20 -0.68 9.30
N HIS A 83 9.24 -1.21 9.94
CA HIS A 83 10.30 -1.97 9.26
C HIS A 83 9.83 -3.36 8.79
N GLU A 84 8.85 -3.98 9.46
CA GLU A 84 8.25 -5.24 9.03
C GLU A 84 7.40 -5.03 7.77
N ILE A 85 6.65 -3.92 7.73
CA ILE A 85 5.89 -3.51 6.53
C ILE A 85 6.83 -3.33 5.33
N ASP A 86 7.98 -2.68 5.53
CA ASP A 86 8.96 -2.46 4.46
C ASP A 86 9.60 -3.78 4.00
N ALA A 87 9.92 -4.67 4.93
CA ALA A 87 10.44 -6.01 4.62
C ALA A 87 9.43 -6.83 3.81
N TRP A 88 8.15 -6.80 4.19
CA TRP A 88 7.08 -7.44 3.44
C TRP A 88 6.90 -6.82 2.06
N PHE A 89 6.92 -5.50 1.93
CA PHE A 89 6.82 -4.85 0.63
C PHE A 89 7.97 -5.24 -0.31
N LYS A 90 9.19 -5.36 0.23
CA LYS A 90 10.34 -5.87 -0.52
C LYS A 90 10.17 -7.33 -0.97
N GLU A 91 9.67 -8.19 -0.09
CA GLU A 91 9.35 -9.59 -0.44
C GLU A 91 8.32 -9.66 -1.57
N GLU A 92 7.25 -8.87 -1.51
CA GLU A 92 6.23 -8.80 -2.56
C GLU A 92 6.80 -8.28 -3.88
N THR A 93 7.72 -7.32 -3.83
CA THR A 93 8.43 -6.82 -5.01
C THR A 93 9.23 -7.93 -5.68
N GLU A 94 9.92 -8.78 -4.92
CA GLU A 94 10.64 -9.94 -5.46
C GLU A 94 9.70 -11.00 -6.05
N THR A 95 8.54 -11.22 -5.43
CA THR A 95 7.48 -12.08 -5.99
C THR A 95 6.95 -11.53 -7.32
N LEU A 96 6.72 -10.22 -7.42
CA LEU A 96 6.29 -9.57 -8.66
C LEU A 96 7.34 -9.64 -9.76
N LYS A 97 8.64 -9.54 -9.45
CA LYS A 97 9.72 -9.75 -10.43
C LYS A 97 9.66 -11.16 -11.01
N LYS A 98 9.52 -12.18 -10.16
CA LYS A 98 9.37 -13.58 -10.63
C LYS A 98 8.12 -13.75 -11.50
N LYS A 99 7.00 -13.16 -11.07
CA LYS A 99 5.75 -13.17 -11.85
C LYS A 99 5.92 -12.50 -13.21
N ALA A 100 6.63 -11.37 -13.27
CA ALA A 100 6.93 -10.68 -14.52
C ALA A 100 7.74 -11.56 -15.48
N LEU A 101 8.79 -12.24 -14.99
CA LEU A 101 9.58 -13.19 -15.79
C LEU A 101 8.71 -14.31 -16.39
N GLN A 102 7.77 -14.83 -15.61
CA GLN A 102 6.85 -15.88 -16.04
C GLN A 102 5.86 -15.38 -17.10
N LEU A 103 5.21 -14.25 -16.85
CA LEU A 103 4.20 -13.69 -17.76
C LEU A 103 4.81 -13.18 -19.07
N LEU A 104 6.04 -12.66 -19.04
CA LEU A 104 6.80 -12.30 -20.23
C LEU A 104 7.39 -13.52 -20.96
N GLY A 105 7.27 -14.73 -20.39
CA GLY A 105 7.83 -15.95 -20.98
C GLY A 105 9.36 -15.87 -21.13
N VAL A 106 10.03 -15.19 -20.20
CA VAL A 106 11.50 -15.03 -20.18
C VAL A 106 12.16 -15.82 -19.04
N GLU A 107 11.38 -16.57 -18.26
CA GLU A 107 11.91 -17.47 -17.25
C GLU A 107 12.91 -18.48 -17.87
N GLY A 108 14.11 -18.56 -17.28
CA GLY A 108 15.19 -19.42 -17.77
C GLY A 108 15.97 -18.88 -18.98
N LYS A 109 15.60 -17.72 -19.54
CA LYS A 109 16.39 -17.05 -20.58
C LYS A 109 17.57 -16.29 -19.94
N VAL A 110 18.63 -16.10 -20.72
CA VAL A 110 19.75 -15.25 -20.31
C VAL A 110 19.29 -13.79 -20.35
N LEU A 111 19.23 -13.15 -19.18
CA LEU A 111 19.01 -11.72 -19.05
C LEU A 111 20.33 -10.98 -19.26
N LEU A 112 20.26 -9.84 -19.94
CA LEU A 112 21.43 -8.99 -20.20
C LEU A 112 21.86 -8.20 -18.95
N ALA A 113 20.91 -7.93 -18.06
CA ALA A 113 21.09 -7.15 -16.86
C ALA A 113 20.04 -7.55 -15.82
N GLU A 114 20.19 -7.06 -14.59
CA GLU A 114 19.13 -7.17 -13.60
C GLU A 114 17.86 -6.42 -14.06
N PRO A 115 16.66 -6.92 -13.72
CA PRO A 115 15.41 -6.25 -14.06
C PRO A 115 15.36 -4.83 -13.50
N VAL A 116 14.97 -3.87 -14.32
CA VAL A 116 14.70 -2.51 -13.83
C VAL A 116 13.28 -2.48 -13.28
N VAL A 117 13.16 -2.37 -11.96
CA VAL A 117 11.88 -2.32 -11.25
C VAL A 117 11.58 -0.88 -10.86
N ILE A 118 10.44 -0.38 -11.31
CA ILE A 118 9.93 0.94 -10.96
C ILE A 118 8.58 0.75 -10.31
N PHE A 119 8.40 1.31 -9.12
CA PHE A 119 7.12 1.32 -8.44
C PHE A 119 6.80 2.71 -7.91
N LYS A 120 5.54 3.14 -8.07
CA LYS A 120 5.05 4.43 -7.57
C LYS A 120 3.69 4.26 -6.89
N PRO A 121 3.39 5.04 -5.85
CA PRO A 121 2.12 4.94 -5.16
C PRO A 121 0.96 5.31 -6.10
N VAL A 122 -0.22 4.78 -5.82
CA VAL A 122 -1.47 5.14 -6.52
C VAL A 122 -2.38 5.85 -5.53
N MET A 123 -2.79 7.07 -5.87
CA MET A 123 -3.64 7.91 -5.00
C MET A 123 -4.77 8.61 -5.75
N TRP A 124 -5.11 8.11 -6.94
CA TRP A 124 -6.28 8.53 -7.71
C TRP A 124 -7.30 7.38 -7.77
N LYS A 125 -8.53 7.66 -8.21
CA LYS A 125 -9.54 6.64 -8.50
C LYS A 125 -9.07 5.88 -9.73
N ALA A 126 -8.22 4.88 -9.50
CA ALA A 126 -8.05 3.79 -10.43
C ALA A 126 -9.36 3.00 -10.36
N LYS A 127 -10.06 2.75 -11.48
CA LYS A 127 -11.29 1.93 -11.47
C LYS A 127 -11.00 0.49 -11.02
N GLU A 128 -9.74 0.16 -10.76
CA GLU A 128 -9.21 -1.19 -10.71
C GLU A 128 -8.60 -1.55 -9.36
N ILE A 129 -8.54 -0.60 -8.44
CA ILE A 129 -8.33 -0.84 -7.01
C ILE A 129 -9.56 -0.28 -6.31
N ASN A 130 -10.14 -1.05 -5.38
CA ASN A 130 -11.24 -0.52 -4.58
C ASN A 130 -10.75 0.73 -3.83
N GLU A 131 -11.51 1.83 -3.87
CA GLU A 131 -11.13 3.09 -3.23
C GLU A 131 -10.84 2.90 -1.73
N GLU A 132 -11.54 1.98 -1.08
CA GLU A 132 -11.34 1.62 0.33
C GLU A 132 -9.93 1.03 0.62
N ASN A 133 -9.27 0.50 -0.41
CA ASN A 133 -7.93 -0.08 -0.33
C ASN A 133 -6.83 0.90 -0.73
N ILE A 134 -7.17 2.11 -1.14
CA ILE A 134 -6.20 3.17 -1.47
C ILE A 134 -5.97 4.01 -0.20
N ASN A 135 -5.04 3.56 0.62
CA ASN A 135 -4.71 4.15 1.91
C ASN A 135 -3.25 4.62 1.94
N LYS A 136 -3.00 5.63 2.76
CA LYS A 136 -1.66 6.08 3.13
C LYS A 136 -1.53 6.16 4.64
N LYS A 137 -0.35 5.82 5.15
CA LYS A 137 -0.04 5.93 6.58
C LYS A 137 1.35 6.50 6.78
N LYS A 138 1.45 7.46 7.70
CA LYS A 138 2.74 7.95 8.18
C LYS A 138 3.21 7.05 9.31
N GLY A 139 4.37 6.42 9.13
CA GLY A 139 5.02 5.62 10.16
C GLY A 139 5.53 6.46 11.32
N LYS A 140 5.94 5.78 12.38
CA LYS A 140 6.64 6.37 13.54
C LYS A 140 8.00 6.95 13.14
N ASP A 141 8.59 6.43 12.07
CA ASP A 141 9.80 6.93 11.41
C ASP A 141 9.58 8.19 10.55
N GLY A 142 8.33 8.65 10.42
CA GLY A 142 7.97 9.81 9.62
C GLY A 142 7.86 9.54 8.12
N LEU A 143 8.07 8.30 7.68
CA LEU A 143 7.90 7.89 6.28
C LEU A 143 6.44 7.62 5.95
N LEU A 144 6.01 8.06 4.78
CA LEU A 144 4.68 7.83 4.24
C LEU A 144 4.70 6.55 3.40
N ARG A 145 3.87 5.59 3.82
CA ARG A 145 3.66 4.31 3.17
C ARG A 145 2.29 4.28 2.52
N PHE A 146 2.17 3.48 1.47
CA PHE A 146 0.96 3.36 0.67
C PHE A 146 0.55 1.90 0.57
N SER A 147 -0.76 1.65 0.50
CA SER A 147 -1.30 0.31 0.27
C SER A 147 -1.52 -0.03 -1.21
N ALA A 148 -1.47 0.97 -2.10
CA ALA A 148 -1.72 0.81 -3.52
C ALA A 148 -0.52 1.30 -4.33
N TRP A 149 -0.05 0.46 -5.25
CA TRP A 149 1.18 0.70 -6.01
C TRP A 149 0.97 0.41 -7.50
N LYS A 150 1.62 1.16 -8.38
CA LYS A 150 1.78 0.81 -9.78
C LYS A 150 3.21 0.34 -9.98
N PHE A 151 3.37 -0.88 -10.48
CA PHE A 151 4.65 -1.47 -10.85
C PHE A 151 4.84 -1.39 -12.37
N MET A 152 6.08 -1.12 -12.78
CA MET A 152 6.61 -1.35 -14.12
C MET A 152 7.93 -2.11 -13.94
N ILE A 153 7.98 -3.31 -14.48
CA ILE A 153 9.15 -4.20 -14.42
C ILE A 153 9.64 -4.40 -15.85
N LEU A 154 10.88 -4.01 -16.07
CA LEU A 154 11.53 -4.07 -17.38
C LEU A 154 12.58 -5.17 -17.37
N GLU A 155 12.40 -6.13 -18.27
CA GLU A 155 13.25 -7.30 -18.43
C GLU A 155 14.03 -7.20 -19.74
N PHE A 156 15.35 -7.37 -19.67
CA PHE A 156 16.24 -7.20 -20.82
C PHE A 156 16.73 -8.55 -21.33
N THR A 157 16.20 -8.99 -22.46
CA THR A 157 16.65 -10.23 -23.13
C THR A 157 17.57 -9.90 -24.30
N GLU A 158 18.24 -10.87 -24.90
CA GLU A 158 19.13 -10.61 -26.04
C GLU A 158 18.49 -9.84 -27.21
N LYS A 159 17.18 -10.02 -27.46
CA LYS A 159 16.50 -9.49 -28.66
C LYS A 159 15.45 -8.42 -28.35
N ARG A 160 14.92 -8.39 -27.13
CA ARG A 160 13.72 -7.61 -26.79
C ARG A 160 13.78 -7.06 -25.38
N LEU A 161 13.17 -5.89 -25.20
CA LEU A 161 12.75 -5.34 -23.92
C LEU A 161 11.37 -5.88 -23.58
N GLY A 162 11.26 -6.69 -22.54
CA GLY A 162 9.97 -7.05 -21.93
C GLY A 162 9.54 -5.98 -20.93
N CYS A 163 8.26 -5.64 -20.92
CA CYS A 163 7.67 -4.67 -20.01
C CYS A 163 6.43 -5.29 -19.37
N TYR A 164 6.45 -5.48 -18.06
CA TYR A 164 5.30 -5.87 -17.27
C TYR A 164 4.82 -4.69 -16.44
N ILE A 165 3.53 -4.36 -16.54
CA ILE A 165 2.89 -3.32 -15.73
C ILE A 165 1.75 -3.97 -14.94
N ALA A 166 1.64 -3.61 -13.67
CA ALA A 166 0.50 -3.99 -12.85
C ALA A 166 0.19 -2.93 -11.80
N MET A 167 -1.07 -2.86 -11.42
CA MET A 167 -1.50 -2.26 -10.16
C MET A 167 -1.41 -3.33 -9.07
N TYR A 168 -0.94 -2.97 -7.89
CA TYR A 168 -0.73 -3.88 -6.78
C TYR A 168 -1.41 -3.35 -5.52
N ASP A 169 -2.35 -4.14 -5.00
CA ASP A 169 -3.02 -3.93 -3.73
C ASP A 169 -2.24 -4.67 -2.64
N PHE A 170 -1.47 -3.94 -1.85
CA PHE A 170 -0.61 -4.50 -0.82
C PHE A 170 -1.40 -5.06 0.36
N ILE A 171 -2.62 -4.56 0.61
CA ILE A 171 -3.51 -5.08 1.66
C ILE A 171 -3.98 -6.49 1.28
N LYS A 172 -4.40 -6.67 0.02
CA LYS A 172 -4.89 -7.97 -0.48
C LYS A 172 -3.78 -8.91 -0.93
N GLY A 173 -2.64 -8.37 -1.35
CA GLY A 173 -1.58 -9.14 -2.00
C GLY A 173 -1.88 -9.49 -3.45
N GLU A 174 -2.71 -8.70 -4.11
CA GLU A 174 -3.24 -9.01 -5.44
C GLU A 174 -2.83 -7.96 -6.45
N THR A 175 -2.58 -8.41 -7.69
CA THR A 175 -2.33 -7.55 -8.84
C THR A 175 -3.59 -7.37 -9.67
N THR A 176 -3.84 -6.17 -10.17
CA THR A 176 -4.88 -5.87 -11.16
C THR A 176 -4.30 -5.14 -12.37
N LYS A 177 -5.01 -5.16 -13.51
CA LYS A 177 -4.55 -4.57 -14.78
C LYS A 177 -3.14 -4.99 -15.18
N GLU A 178 -2.91 -6.30 -15.19
CA GLU A 178 -1.65 -6.84 -15.65
C GLU A 178 -1.56 -6.68 -17.17
N THR A 179 -0.52 -6.01 -17.63
CA THR A 179 -0.20 -5.87 -19.05
C THR A 179 1.24 -6.30 -19.26
N THR A 180 1.47 -7.09 -20.30
CA THR A 180 2.80 -7.48 -20.78
C THR A 180 2.98 -6.98 -22.20
N GLU A 181 4.05 -6.22 -22.43
CA GLU A 181 4.44 -5.73 -23.74
C GLU A 181 5.88 -6.15 -24.03
N GLU A 182 6.19 -6.42 -25.29
CA GLU A 182 7.54 -6.70 -25.73
C GLU A 182 7.91 -5.78 -26.88
N PHE A 183 9.10 -5.19 -26.82
CA PHE A 183 9.60 -4.29 -27.84
C PHE A 183 10.94 -4.78 -28.36
N TYR A 184 11.12 -4.80 -29.68
CA TYR A 184 12.46 -4.94 -30.23
C TYR A 184 13.28 -3.68 -29.95
N TYR A 185 14.56 -3.85 -29.65
CA TYR A 185 15.43 -2.71 -29.34
C TYR A 185 15.52 -1.70 -30.49
N THR A 186 15.48 -2.16 -31.73
CA THR A 186 15.46 -1.33 -32.95
C THR A 186 14.23 -0.43 -33.03
N ASP A 187 13.11 -0.87 -32.46
CA ASP A 187 11.83 -0.18 -32.56
C ASP A 187 11.67 0.90 -31.48
N ILE A 188 12.43 0.82 -30.38
CA ILE A 188 12.39 1.83 -29.33
C ILE A 188 13.07 3.09 -29.82
N VAL A 189 12.30 4.13 -30.15
CA VAL A 189 12.84 5.40 -30.67
C VAL A 189 13.22 6.38 -29.56
N ARG A 190 12.62 6.25 -28.36
CA ARG A 190 12.85 7.19 -27.25
C ARG A 190 12.61 6.54 -25.90
N VAL A 191 13.50 6.84 -24.95
CA VAL A 191 13.30 6.60 -23.51
C VAL A 191 13.62 7.90 -22.80
N ALA A 192 12.68 8.46 -22.06
CA ALA A 192 12.85 9.75 -21.40
C ALA A 192 11.97 9.88 -20.15
N THR A 193 12.33 10.83 -19.30
CA THR A 193 11.39 11.42 -18.33
C THR A 193 10.70 12.60 -19.01
N GLU A 194 9.37 12.65 -18.97
CA GLU A 194 8.56 13.77 -19.45
C GLU A 194 7.74 14.33 -18.29
N GLN A 195 7.34 15.60 -18.39
CA GLN A 195 6.36 16.19 -17.48
C GLN A 195 4.98 16.15 -18.13
N GLU A 196 3.96 15.72 -17.38
CA GLU A 196 2.57 15.63 -17.82
C GLU A 196 1.67 16.34 -16.81
N LYS A 197 0.75 17.18 -17.30
CA LYS A 197 -0.28 17.78 -16.44
C LYS A 197 -1.46 16.82 -16.28
N VAL A 198 -1.85 16.56 -15.04
CA VAL A 198 -2.94 15.64 -14.70
C VAL A 198 -3.90 16.32 -13.72
N ILE A 199 -5.19 16.04 -13.83
CA ILE A 199 -6.21 16.52 -12.89
C ILE A 199 -6.40 15.45 -11.81
N LEU A 200 -6.17 15.81 -10.56
CA LEU A 200 -6.38 14.93 -9.40
C LEU A 200 -7.87 14.77 -9.07
N LEU A 201 -8.18 13.84 -8.17
CA LEU A 201 -9.55 13.62 -7.68
C LEU A 201 -10.19 14.85 -7.04
N GLY A 202 -9.37 15.76 -6.49
CA GLY A 202 -9.83 17.04 -5.93
C GLY A 202 -10.14 18.10 -6.98
N GLY A 203 -9.88 17.84 -8.26
CA GLY A 203 -9.98 18.84 -9.34
C GLY A 203 -8.71 19.66 -9.57
N ASP A 204 -7.69 19.48 -8.72
CA ASP A 204 -6.41 20.20 -8.85
C ASP A 204 -5.62 19.72 -10.06
N GLU A 205 -5.16 20.66 -10.89
CA GLU A 205 -4.22 20.40 -11.98
C GLU A 205 -2.80 20.36 -11.41
N VAL A 206 -2.10 19.25 -11.60
CA VAL A 206 -0.74 19.04 -11.12
C VAL A 206 0.17 18.56 -12.25
N THR A 207 1.40 19.05 -12.26
CA THR A 207 2.44 18.56 -13.16
C THR A 207 3.16 17.38 -12.49
N LEU A 208 3.13 16.23 -13.15
CA LEU A 208 3.78 15.00 -12.72
C LEU A 208 4.94 14.67 -13.63
N GLU A 209 5.97 14.03 -13.10
CA GLU A 209 6.99 13.39 -13.92
C GLU A 209 6.51 12.00 -14.34
N GLN A 210 6.89 11.57 -15.53
CA GLN A 210 6.60 10.23 -16.03
C GLN A 210 7.78 9.68 -16.81
N LEU A 211 8.06 8.40 -16.62
CA LEU A 211 8.93 7.65 -17.53
C LEU A 211 8.11 7.24 -18.74
N VAL A 212 8.65 7.48 -19.93
CA VAL A 212 8.01 7.13 -21.20
C VAL A 212 9.01 6.42 -22.10
N ILE A 213 8.58 5.28 -22.64
CA ILE A 213 9.24 4.53 -23.70
C ILE A 213 8.34 4.64 -24.94
N LYS A 214 8.85 5.24 -26.02
CA LYS A 214 8.13 5.37 -27.30
C LYS A 214 8.74 4.44 -28.33
N VAL A 215 7.90 3.79 -29.10
CA VAL A 215 8.30 2.93 -30.22
C VAL A 215 7.97 3.56 -31.57
N SER A 216 8.59 3.06 -32.63
CA SER A 216 8.47 3.54 -34.00
C SER A 216 7.05 3.46 -34.56
N SER A 217 6.19 2.58 -34.02
CA SER A 217 4.76 2.50 -34.35
C SER A 217 3.96 3.74 -33.91
N GLY A 218 4.52 4.55 -33.00
CA GLY A 218 3.82 5.65 -32.34
C GLY A 218 3.25 5.28 -30.97
N ASP A 219 3.26 4.00 -30.60
CA ASP A 219 2.83 3.55 -29.27
C ASP A 219 3.81 4.00 -28.19
N SER A 220 3.31 4.11 -26.96
CA SER A 220 4.13 4.45 -25.82
C SER A 220 3.67 3.76 -24.55
N VAL A 221 4.63 3.30 -23.77
CA VAL A 221 4.40 2.74 -22.45
C VAL A 221 5.07 3.64 -21.41
N GLY A 222 4.40 3.84 -20.26
CA GLY A 222 4.90 4.78 -19.27
C GLY A 222 4.35 4.61 -17.86
N LEU A 223 5.08 5.19 -16.92
CA LEU A 223 4.75 5.19 -15.50
C LEU A 223 4.92 6.60 -14.92
N ARG A 224 3.85 7.10 -14.31
CA ARG A 224 3.79 8.41 -13.66
C ARG A 224 4.34 8.33 -12.24
N ASP A 225 5.09 9.34 -11.85
CA ASP A 225 5.61 9.54 -10.51
C ASP A 225 4.79 10.63 -9.79
N ILE A 226 4.01 10.20 -8.80
CA ILE A 226 3.24 11.11 -7.94
C ILE A 226 3.93 11.39 -6.61
N THR A 227 5.13 10.84 -6.39
CA THR A 227 5.84 10.90 -5.10
C THR A 227 6.09 12.34 -4.67
N MET A 228 6.46 13.21 -5.63
CA MET A 228 6.70 14.64 -5.40
C MET A 228 5.50 15.40 -4.81
N LEU A 229 4.26 14.93 -5.03
CA LEU A 229 3.07 15.57 -4.46
C LEU A 229 2.93 15.30 -2.96
N TYR A 230 3.57 14.24 -2.46
CA TYR A 230 3.47 13.80 -1.07
C TYR A 230 4.75 14.08 -0.27
N GLU A 231 5.88 14.23 -0.96
CA GLU A 231 7.11 14.72 -0.36
C GLU A 231 6.99 16.20 -0.05
N THR A 232 7.02 16.51 1.24
CA THR A 232 7.00 17.87 1.78
C THR A 232 8.04 17.96 2.90
N GLU A 233 8.35 19.16 3.40
CA GLU A 233 9.23 19.29 4.57
C GLU A 233 8.77 18.45 5.78
N LYS A 234 7.45 18.23 5.88
CA LYS A 234 6.83 17.49 6.99
C LYS A 234 6.65 16.01 6.71
N ASN A 235 6.61 15.57 5.44
CA ASN A 235 6.33 14.19 5.05
C ASN A 235 7.35 13.71 4.04
N LYS A 236 8.01 12.59 4.33
CA LYS A 236 8.90 11.91 3.38
C LYS A 236 8.20 10.65 2.91
N VAL A 237 8.25 10.33 1.63
CA VAL A 237 7.70 9.06 1.13
C VAL A 237 8.75 7.95 1.35
N ILE A 238 8.30 6.70 1.55
CA ILE A 238 9.21 5.56 1.52
C ILE A 238 10.04 5.60 0.22
N PRO A 239 11.36 5.36 0.26
CA PRO A 239 12.20 5.48 -0.93
C PRO A 239 11.65 4.68 -2.12
N THR A 240 11.39 5.38 -3.23
CA THR A 240 11.02 4.76 -4.50
C THR A 240 12.16 4.94 -5.51
N PRO A 241 12.32 4.04 -6.50
CA PRO A 241 13.33 4.19 -7.54
C PRO A 241 13.17 5.54 -8.27
N LYS A 242 14.28 6.27 -8.47
CA LYS A 242 14.25 7.51 -9.25
C LYS A 242 14.07 7.20 -10.73
N LEU A 243 13.19 7.94 -11.40
CA LEU A 243 12.92 7.72 -12.83
C LEU A 243 14.18 7.94 -13.68
N GLU A 244 15.01 8.92 -13.35
CA GLU A 244 16.25 9.22 -14.10
C GLU A 244 17.27 8.07 -14.07
N GLU A 245 17.39 7.38 -12.93
CA GLU A 245 18.27 6.22 -12.78
C GLU A 245 17.78 5.06 -13.64
N ALA A 246 16.46 4.84 -13.68
CA ALA A 246 15.84 3.86 -14.57
C ALA A 246 16.05 4.22 -16.05
N VAL A 247 15.80 5.48 -16.45
CA VAL A 247 16.03 5.96 -17.82
C VAL A 247 17.48 5.76 -18.23
N THR A 248 18.43 6.10 -17.36
CA THR A 248 19.86 5.92 -17.61
C THR A 248 20.21 4.45 -17.82
N SER A 249 19.69 3.58 -16.95
CA SER A 249 19.92 2.14 -17.03
C SER A 249 19.36 1.53 -18.33
N ILE A 250 18.14 1.93 -18.72
CA ILE A 250 17.53 1.47 -19.98
C ILE A 250 18.34 1.98 -21.18
N ARG A 251 18.70 3.27 -21.22
CA ARG A 251 19.47 3.86 -22.34
C ARG A 251 20.81 3.18 -22.54
N LYS A 252 21.54 2.87 -21.47
CA LYS A 252 22.80 2.14 -21.53
C LYS A 252 22.64 0.80 -22.26
N ILE A 253 21.62 0.03 -21.91
CA ILE A 253 21.35 -1.28 -22.55
C ILE A 253 20.94 -1.09 -24.02
N LEU A 254 20.15 -0.07 -24.33
CA LEU A 254 19.76 0.24 -25.71
C LEU A 254 20.95 0.64 -26.59
N GLU A 255 21.90 1.41 -26.05
CA GLU A 255 23.13 1.80 -26.76
C GLU A 255 24.01 0.59 -27.10
N GLU A 256 24.08 -0.39 -26.21
CA GLU A 256 24.82 -1.64 -26.43
C GLU A 256 24.13 -2.56 -27.45
N LYS A 257 22.80 -2.51 -27.59
CA LYS A 257 22.01 -3.42 -28.45
C LYS A 257 21.59 -2.86 -29.80
N LYS A 258 21.73 -1.56 -30.02
CA LYS A 258 21.41 -0.91 -31.31
C LYS A 258 22.60 -0.82 -32.28
N GLN A 259 23.80 -1.14 -31.82
CA GLN A 259 25.00 -1.25 -32.67
C GLN A 259 24.96 -2.53 -33.48
#